data_AF-A0A2V0QB94-F1
#
_entry.id   AF-A0A2V0QB94-F1
#
_cell.length_a   1.000
_cell.length_b   1.000
_cell.length_c   1.000
_cell.angle_alpha   90.00
_cell.angle_beta   90.00
_cell.angle_gamma   90.00
#
_symmetry.space_group_name_H-M   'P 1'
#
loop_
_entity.id
_entity.type
_entity.pdbx_description
1 polymer ?
#
loop_
_entity_poly.entity_id
_entity_poly.type
_entity_poly.pdbx_seq_one_letter_code
_entity_poly.pdbx_strand_id
1 'polypeptide(L)'
;MQAKQAFGFRYNSDCRGTSLFRPLLIDGSPGAPQIPVSLPTFDEVIGTQLQPQAFNGYILDRFTAQQLNVYTLHAEVEGIIMADGFRQLLKQAHARGIRFSPLGTLLPESVEQLPCAQVVRGTLPGREGWLGVQQ
;
A
#
# COMPACT_ATOMS: atom_id res chain seq x y z
N MET A 1 8.04 -6.60 12.99
CA MET A 1 7.06 -7.71 12.85
C MET A 1 6.74 -8.40 14.18
N GLN A 2 7.74 -8.79 14.99
CA GLN A 2 7.52 -9.51 16.26
C GLN A 2 6.58 -8.80 17.24
N ALA A 3 6.84 -7.52 17.52
CA ALA A 3 6.06 -6.75 18.50
C ALA A 3 4.55 -6.71 18.17
N LYS A 4 4.17 -6.86 16.90
CA LYS A 4 2.77 -6.80 16.47
C LYS A 4 2.00 -8.10 16.69
N GLN A 5 2.69 -9.24 16.87
CA GLN A 5 2.03 -10.54 16.95
C GLN A 5 1.11 -10.66 18.17
N ALA A 6 1.49 -10.04 19.29
CA ALA A 6 0.71 -10.07 20.53
C ALA A 6 -0.67 -9.40 20.42
N PHE A 7 -0.90 -8.54 19.42
CA PHE A 7 -2.18 -7.85 19.22
C PHE A 7 -3.21 -8.68 18.43
N GLY A 8 -2.82 -9.82 17.85
CA GLY A 8 -3.76 -10.68 17.12
C GLY A 8 -4.37 -10.03 15.87
N PHE A 9 -3.63 -9.14 15.19
CA PHE A 9 -4.11 -8.53 13.95
C PHE A 9 -4.33 -9.59 12.86
N ARG A 10 -5.48 -9.52 12.18
CA ARG A 10 -5.78 -10.36 11.00
C ARG A 10 -4.78 -10.15 9.87
N TYR A 11 -4.29 -8.92 9.71
CA TYR A 11 -3.27 -8.54 8.74
C TYR A 11 -2.62 -7.22 9.14
N ASN A 12 -1.50 -6.90 8.51
CA ASN A 12 -0.85 -5.60 8.54
C ASN A 12 -0.75 -5.02 7.10
N SER A 13 -0.49 -3.72 6.98
CA SER A 13 -0.38 -3.02 5.69
C SER A 13 0.62 -1.86 5.78
N ASP A 14 1.71 -2.07 6.52
CA ASP A 14 2.67 -1.04 6.92
C ASP A 14 4.05 -1.19 6.26
N CYS A 15 4.11 -1.88 5.12
CA CYS A 15 5.32 -2.03 4.31
C CYS A 15 5.03 -1.83 2.83
N ARG A 16 6.10 -1.71 2.04
CA ARG A 16 6.07 -1.78 0.57
C ARG A 16 6.25 -3.21 0.09
N GLY A 17 5.65 -3.51 -1.05
CA GLY A 17 5.68 -4.84 -1.64
C GLY A 17 4.74 -4.94 -2.83
N THR A 18 4.76 -6.10 -3.48
CA THR A 18 4.04 -6.34 -4.74
C THR A 18 3.00 -7.45 -4.64
N SER A 19 3.01 -8.22 -3.55
CA SER A 19 2.12 -9.36 -3.33
C SER A 19 1.83 -9.54 -1.84
N LEU A 20 0.70 -10.18 -1.51
CA LEU A 20 0.42 -10.60 -0.13
C LEU A 20 1.41 -11.67 0.31
N PHE A 21 1.87 -11.60 1.55
CA PHE A 21 2.85 -12.54 2.09
C PHE A 21 2.72 -12.70 3.59
N ARG A 22 3.33 -13.74 4.16
CA ARG A 22 3.56 -13.86 5.59
C ARG A 22 4.99 -13.45 5.92
N PRO A 23 5.19 -12.46 6.81
CA PRO A 23 6.52 -12.04 7.21
C PRO A 23 7.22 -13.13 8.03
N LEU A 24 8.47 -13.43 7.76
CA LEU A 24 9.27 -14.28 8.64
C LEU A 24 9.63 -13.50 9.92
N LEU A 25 9.39 -14.13 11.08
CA LEU A 25 9.77 -13.64 12.39
C LEU A 25 11.23 -13.99 12.70
N ILE A 26 11.73 -13.49 13.83
CA ILE A 26 13.14 -13.68 14.25
C ILE A 26 13.46 -15.17 14.45
N ASP A 27 12.49 -15.95 14.92
CA ASP A 27 12.60 -17.40 15.11
C ASP A 27 12.34 -18.21 13.83
N GLY A 28 12.16 -17.56 12.69
CA GLY A 28 11.86 -18.18 11.40
C GLY A 28 10.40 -18.60 11.23
N SER A 29 9.54 -18.43 12.24
CA SER A 29 8.12 -18.73 12.10
C SER A 29 7.39 -17.65 11.28
N PRO A 30 6.31 -17.98 10.55
CA PRO A 30 5.56 -16.99 9.79
C PRO A 30 4.60 -16.17 10.67
N GLY A 31 4.69 -14.85 10.63
CA GLY A 31 3.80 -13.94 11.36
C GLY A 31 2.47 -13.66 10.66
N ALA A 32 1.70 -12.73 11.23
CA ALA A 32 0.46 -12.22 10.66
C ALA A 32 0.65 -11.68 9.22
N PRO A 33 -0.26 -11.97 8.27
CA PRO A 33 -0.14 -11.57 6.87
C PRO A 33 0.11 -10.07 6.66
N GLN A 34 0.85 -9.74 5.61
CA GLN A 34 1.03 -8.39 5.10
C GLN A 34 0.25 -8.21 3.80
N ILE A 35 -0.49 -7.12 3.72
CA ILE A 35 -1.10 -6.58 2.50
C ILE A 35 -0.30 -5.31 2.19
N PRO A 36 0.83 -5.41 1.47
CA PRO A 36 1.74 -4.28 1.36
C PRO A 36 1.15 -3.16 0.49
N VAL A 37 1.61 -1.93 0.74
CA VAL A 37 1.31 -0.78 -0.11
C VAL A 37 2.10 -0.91 -1.41
N SER A 38 1.41 -1.16 -2.51
CA SER A 38 2.02 -1.45 -3.81
C SER A 38 2.10 -0.25 -4.75
N LEU A 39 1.26 0.77 -4.54
CA LEU A 39 1.20 1.97 -5.38
C LEU A 39 1.88 3.18 -4.70
N PRO A 40 2.55 4.07 -5.44
CA PRO A 40 3.18 5.26 -4.87
C PRO A 40 2.20 6.14 -4.09
N THR A 41 2.68 6.79 -3.04
CA THR A 41 1.90 7.82 -2.31
C THR A 41 2.14 9.21 -2.88
N PHE A 42 1.29 10.16 -2.52
CA PHE A 42 1.39 11.54 -2.98
C PHE A 42 2.75 12.18 -2.65
N ASP A 43 3.19 12.08 -1.40
CA ASP A 43 4.45 12.62 -0.89
C ASP A 43 5.70 11.99 -1.53
N GLU A 44 5.60 10.79 -2.08
CA GLU A 44 6.74 10.11 -2.73
C GLU A 44 7.07 10.66 -4.12
N VAL A 45 6.08 11.25 -4.81
CA VAL A 45 6.22 11.60 -6.24
C VAL A 45 6.10 13.10 -6.49
N ILE A 46 5.45 13.83 -5.59
CA ILE A 46 5.28 15.28 -5.71
C ILE A 46 6.59 16.02 -5.40
N GLY A 47 6.88 17.05 -6.19
CA GLY A 47 8.06 17.90 -6.05
C GLY A 47 9.34 17.30 -6.63
N THR A 48 9.48 15.96 -6.62
CA THR A 48 10.61 15.26 -7.22
C THR A 48 10.35 14.83 -8.67
N GLN A 49 9.15 14.30 -8.95
CA GLN A 49 8.79 13.74 -10.25
C GLN A 49 7.61 14.47 -10.90
N LEU A 50 6.68 14.99 -10.09
CA LEU A 50 5.40 15.51 -10.57
C LEU A 50 5.01 16.82 -9.88
N GLN A 51 4.25 17.62 -10.61
CA GLN A 51 3.47 18.72 -10.04
C GLN A 51 2.19 18.17 -9.40
N PRO A 52 1.69 18.75 -8.29
CA PRO A 52 0.49 18.27 -7.59
C PRO A 52 -0.72 18.00 -8.49
N GLN A 53 -0.95 18.84 -9.49
CA GLN A 53 -2.10 18.75 -10.40
C GLN A 53 -2.05 17.53 -11.32
N ALA A 54 -0.86 16.97 -11.57
CA ALA A 54 -0.67 15.79 -12.41
C ALA A 54 -0.90 14.47 -11.65
N PHE A 55 -1.00 14.51 -10.31
CA PHE A 55 -1.02 13.31 -9.48
C PHE A 55 -2.19 12.37 -9.80
N ASN A 56 -3.41 12.90 -9.96
CA ASN A 56 -4.59 12.05 -10.18
C ASN A 56 -4.44 11.20 -11.44
N GLY A 57 -4.01 11.79 -12.56
CA GLY A 57 -3.75 11.02 -13.78
C GLY A 57 -2.66 9.97 -13.55
N TYR A 58 -1.55 10.40 -12.96
CA TYR A 58 -0.40 9.54 -12.68
C TYR A 58 -0.73 8.29 -11.84
N ILE A 59 -1.50 8.45 -10.76
CA ILE A 59 -1.85 7.33 -9.87
C ILE A 59 -2.93 6.45 -10.51
N LEU A 60 -3.90 7.04 -11.21
CA LEU A 60 -4.96 6.29 -11.89
C LEU A 60 -4.42 5.41 -13.03
N ASP A 61 -3.37 5.86 -13.72
CA ASP A 61 -2.72 5.10 -14.79
C ASP A 61 -1.93 3.88 -14.28
N ARG A 62 -1.68 3.79 -12.97
CA ARG A 62 -0.96 2.66 -12.34
C ARG A 62 -1.87 1.56 -11.85
N PHE A 63 -3.17 1.82 -11.70
CA PHE A 63 -4.11 0.76 -11.36
C PHE A 63 -4.16 -0.25 -12.50
N THR A 64 -3.72 -1.48 -12.22
CA THR A 64 -3.59 -2.52 -13.24
C THR A 64 -4.36 -3.76 -12.82
N ALA A 65 -5.14 -4.33 -13.75
CA ALA A 65 -5.86 -5.58 -13.49
C ALA A 65 -4.88 -6.71 -13.12
N GLN A 66 -5.34 -7.65 -12.30
CA GLN A 66 -4.55 -8.80 -11.80
C GLN A 66 -3.29 -8.46 -10.99
N GLN A 67 -2.99 -7.19 -10.72
CA GLN A 67 -1.94 -6.77 -9.80
C GLN A 67 -2.52 -6.39 -8.44
N LEU A 68 -1.68 -6.40 -7.41
CA LEU A 68 -2.03 -5.81 -6.13
C LEU A 68 -2.11 -4.28 -6.28
N ASN A 69 -3.26 -3.69 -5.96
CA ASN A 69 -3.49 -2.24 -6.07
C ASN A 69 -3.82 -1.66 -4.69
N VAL A 70 -2.79 -1.47 -3.86
CA VAL A 70 -2.92 -0.88 -2.54
C VAL A 70 -2.30 0.50 -2.58
N TYR A 71 -3.17 1.51 -2.52
CA TYR A 71 -2.82 2.93 -2.49
C TYR A 71 -3.14 3.49 -1.11
N THR A 72 -2.17 4.18 -0.52
CA THR A 72 -2.31 4.87 0.76
C THR A 72 -2.49 6.36 0.50
N LEU A 73 -3.42 6.95 1.22
CA LEU A 73 -3.74 8.37 1.18
C LEU A 73 -3.60 8.97 2.59
N HIS A 74 -3.07 10.17 2.67
CA HIS A 74 -3.01 10.96 3.91
C HIS A 74 -4.34 11.68 4.14
N ALA A 75 -5.06 11.29 5.19
CA ALA A 75 -6.37 11.85 5.49
C ALA A 75 -6.30 13.37 5.71
N GLU A 76 -5.26 13.85 6.40
CA GLU A 76 -5.09 15.25 6.76
C GLU A 76 -4.81 16.15 5.56
N VAL A 77 -4.03 15.65 4.59
CA VAL A 77 -3.60 16.44 3.43
C VAL A 77 -4.55 16.19 2.26
N GLU A 78 -4.59 14.97 1.77
CA GLU A 78 -5.35 14.61 0.58
C GLU A 78 -6.86 14.55 0.87
N GLY A 79 -7.24 14.17 2.09
CA GLY A 79 -8.65 14.06 2.51
C GLY A 79 -9.30 15.37 2.97
N ILE A 80 -8.52 16.36 3.43
CA ILE A 80 -9.05 17.64 3.93
C ILE A 80 -8.57 18.81 3.06
N ILE A 81 -7.28 19.12 3.07
CA ILE A 81 -6.73 20.29 2.37
C ILE A 81 -6.95 20.15 0.86
N MET A 82 -6.77 18.95 0.31
CA MET A 82 -6.93 18.65 -1.11
C MET A 82 -8.22 17.86 -1.40
N ALA A 83 -9.25 18.02 -0.56
CA ALA A 83 -10.49 17.26 -0.67
C ALA A 83 -11.13 17.34 -2.07
N ASP A 84 -11.05 18.49 -2.75
CA ASP A 84 -11.57 18.64 -4.11
C ASP A 84 -10.78 17.81 -5.12
N GLY A 85 -9.45 17.78 -5.00
CA GLY A 85 -8.58 16.90 -5.80
C GLY A 85 -8.89 15.43 -5.56
N PHE A 86 -9.13 15.04 -4.30
CA PHE A 86 -9.54 13.69 -3.96
C PHE A 86 -10.93 13.32 -4.50
N ARG A 87 -11.91 14.23 -4.45
CA ARG A 87 -13.23 14.03 -5.08
C ARG A 87 -13.11 13.82 -6.58
N GLN A 88 -12.20 14.54 -7.25
CA GLN A 88 -11.93 14.33 -8.67
C GLN A 88 -11.27 12.97 -8.93
N LEU A 89 -10.32 12.56 -8.10
CA LEU A 89 -9.69 11.23 -8.18
C LEU A 89 -10.75 10.13 -8.13
N LEU A 90 -11.69 10.20 -7.18
CA LEU A 90 -12.77 9.22 -7.03
C LEU A 90 -13.70 9.18 -8.25
N LYS A 91 -14.09 10.35 -8.79
CA LYS A 91 -14.92 10.44 -10.00
C LYS A 91 -14.21 9.82 -11.21
N GLN A 92 -12.93 10.12 -11.39
CA GLN A 92 -12.13 9.59 -12.49
C GLN A 92 -11.88 8.09 -12.34
N ALA A 93 -11.60 7.60 -11.13
CA ALA A 93 -11.50 6.17 -10.82
C ALA A 93 -12.78 5.43 -11.20
N HIS A 94 -13.94 5.97 -10.81
CA HIS A 94 -15.24 5.41 -11.15
C HIS A 94 -15.46 5.37 -12.67
N ALA A 95 -15.17 6.46 -13.38
CA ALA A 95 -15.26 6.52 -14.84
C ALA A 95 -14.34 5.51 -15.55
N ARG A 96 -13.21 5.14 -14.92
CA ARG A 96 -12.28 4.10 -15.39
C ARG A 96 -12.67 2.68 -14.95
N GLY A 97 -13.80 2.50 -14.25
CA GLY A 97 -14.25 1.20 -13.74
C GLY A 97 -13.47 0.67 -12.53
N ILE A 98 -12.66 1.50 -11.88
CA ILE A 98 -11.91 1.12 -10.67
C ILE A 98 -12.89 1.02 -9.50
N ARG A 99 -12.82 -0.11 -8.76
CA ARG A 99 -13.63 -0.36 -7.57
C ARG A 99 -12.76 -0.37 -6.33
N PHE A 100 -13.19 0.36 -5.30
CA PHE A 100 -12.54 0.35 -3.99
C PHE A 100 -13.09 -0.80 -3.16
N SER A 101 -12.21 -1.53 -2.49
CA SER A 101 -12.57 -2.63 -1.58
C SER A 101 -11.78 -2.48 -0.28
N PRO A 102 -12.35 -2.84 0.88
CA PRO A 102 -11.60 -2.88 2.14
C PRO A 102 -10.43 -3.85 2.02
N LEU A 103 -9.24 -3.50 2.54
CA LEU A 103 -8.04 -4.34 2.42
C LEU A 103 -8.26 -5.77 2.92
N GLY A 104 -9.03 -5.95 3.99
CA GLY A 104 -9.33 -7.26 4.55
C GLY A 104 -10.06 -8.22 3.60
N THR A 105 -10.63 -7.75 2.49
CA THR A 105 -11.23 -8.62 1.45
C THR A 105 -10.19 -9.21 0.50
N LEU A 106 -8.94 -8.73 0.53
CA LEU A 106 -7.84 -9.27 -0.27
C LEU A 106 -7.22 -10.52 0.35
N LEU A 107 -7.51 -10.79 1.63
CA LEU A 107 -6.99 -11.98 2.31
C LEU A 107 -7.64 -13.25 1.75
N PRO A 108 -6.85 -14.31 1.50
CA PRO A 108 -7.41 -15.61 1.19
C PRO A 108 -8.08 -16.23 2.43
N GLU A 109 -8.91 -17.24 2.22
CA GLU A 109 -9.52 -18.02 3.31
C GLU A 109 -8.45 -18.75 4.15
N SER A 110 -7.42 -19.27 3.50
CA SER A 110 -6.25 -19.89 4.17
C SER A 110 -5.01 -19.03 3.94
N VAL A 111 -4.62 -18.30 4.97
CA VAL A 111 -3.44 -17.42 4.94
C VAL A 111 -2.14 -18.22 4.93
N GLU A 112 -2.17 -19.50 5.31
CA GLU A 112 -1.05 -20.44 5.27
C GLU A 112 -0.55 -20.71 3.85
N GLN A 113 -1.38 -20.46 2.84
CA GLN A 113 -1.02 -20.59 1.43
C GLN A 113 -0.23 -19.39 0.90
N LEU A 114 -0.20 -18.28 1.64
CA LEU A 114 0.58 -17.10 1.24
C LEU A 114 2.08 -17.42 1.30
N PRO A 115 2.88 -16.90 0.35
CA PRO A 115 4.32 -17.07 0.40
C PRO A 115 4.90 -16.40 1.64
N CYS A 116 5.99 -16.96 2.16
CA CYS A 116 6.79 -16.29 3.18
C CYS A 116 7.77 -15.31 2.52
N ALA A 117 7.98 -14.16 3.14
CA ALA A 117 8.99 -13.18 2.73
C ALA A 117 9.54 -12.41 3.94
N GLN A 118 10.67 -11.74 3.76
CA GLN A 118 11.25 -10.89 4.78
C GLN A 118 10.72 -9.45 4.66
N VAL A 119 10.74 -8.72 5.77
CA VAL A 119 10.55 -7.27 5.76
C VAL A 119 11.86 -6.64 6.20
N VAL A 120 12.55 -6.01 5.26
CA VAL A 120 13.84 -5.35 5.49
C VAL A 120 13.67 -3.83 5.44
N ARG A 121 14.66 -3.10 5.96
CA ARG A 121 14.72 -1.66 5.78
C ARG A 121 15.17 -1.35 4.35
N GLY A 122 14.34 -0.62 3.61
CA GLY A 122 14.67 -0.11 2.29
C GLY A 122 14.37 1.38 2.17
N THR A 123 14.80 1.97 1.06
CA THR A 123 14.50 3.35 0.69
C THR A 123 13.68 3.36 -0.60
N LEU A 124 12.92 4.43 -0.80
CA LEU A 124 12.23 4.67 -2.06
C LEU A 124 12.73 5.99 -2.66
N PRO A 125 12.98 6.05 -3.98
CA PRO A 125 13.29 7.30 -4.65
C PRO A 125 12.21 8.35 -4.36
N GLY A 126 12.62 9.54 -3.91
CA GLY A 126 11.71 10.65 -3.61
C GLY A 126 11.15 10.67 -2.18
N ARG A 127 11.46 9.67 -1.33
CA ARG A 127 11.07 9.66 0.08
C ARG A 127 12.28 9.76 1.00
N GLU A 128 12.21 10.65 1.99
CA GLU A 128 13.20 10.70 3.06
C GLU A 128 13.02 9.55 4.06
N GLY A 129 14.13 8.99 4.53
CA GLY A 129 14.15 7.92 5.52
C GLY A 129 13.96 6.52 4.94
N TRP A 130 13.85 5.55 5.85
CA TRP A 130 13.66 4.14 5.51
C TRP A 130 12.23 3.69 5.78
N LEU A 131 11.84 2.62 5.11
CA LEU A 131 10.56 1.94 5.26
C LEU A 131 10.76 0.43 5.27
N GLY A 132 9.76 -0.31 5.73
CA GLY A 132 9.72 -1.76 5.57
C GLY A 132 9.45 -2.11 4.11
N VAL A 133 10.27 -2.96 3.50
CA VAL A 133 10.12 -3.45 2.12
C VAL A 133 10.12 -4.98 2.12
N GLN A 134 9.20 -5.55 1.36
CA GLN A 134 9.12 -6.99 1.07
C GLN A 134 10.36 -7.44 0.30
N GLN A 135 11.02 -8.51 0.76
CA GLN A 135 12.17 -9.14 0.12
C GLN A 135 12.04 -10.66 0.11
#